data_AF-A0A6C0IMR6-F1
#
_entry.id   AF-A0A6C0IMR6-F1
#
_cell.length_a   1.000
_cell.length_b   1.000
_cell.length_c   1.000
_cell.angle_alpha   90.00
_cell.angle_beta   90.00
_cell.angle_gamma   90.00
#
_symmetry.space_group_name_H-M   'P 1'
#
loop_
_entity.id
_entity.type
_entity.pdbx_description
1 polymer ?
#
loop_
_entity_poly.entity_id
_entity_poly.type
_entity_poly.pdbx_seq_one_letter_code
_entity_poly.pdbx_strand_id
1 'polypeptide(L)'
;MSKKVINKKLKQKKRTVKKKYKRINKIYFSGGQLIMSNTDLNNTHICSSKLVEKYKESPGYEVYTAISDVMELNEVSSGFFLATFTKTNDKWFKFVIFNNNNKKHIYIINGAPINKHAVCMLQGLLDVTRNTGEYKDLRDAFNSVIELKSVQGIDTSTLEEHPVVIHLNAIIARDIPCMPVISAGSGTVNEDGSVCINTKSGHYKPSIESMDIAKELFTQITGKPIVVIMKENKEAIKEKYGARYEQFSGICL
;
A
#
# COMPACT_ATOMS: atom_id res chain seq x y z
N MET A 1 50.24 -49.75 16.88
CA MET A 1 49.41 -49.82 15.65
C MET A 1 47.95 -49.89 16.08
N SER A 2 47.18 -48.82 16.34
CA SER A 2 46.81 -47.59 15.60
C SER A 2 46.06 -47.82 14.27
N LYS A 3 44.81 -47.34 14.28
CA LYS A 3 43.87 -47.00 13.18
C LYS A 3 43.15 -48.11 12.42
N LYS A 4 41.85 -48.26 12.72
CA LYS A 4 40.74 -48.46 11.77
C LYS A 4 39.48 -47.82 12.40
N VAL A 5 39.30 -46.51 12.23
CA VAL A 5 38.53 -45.83 11.17
C VAL A 5 37.03 -46.19 11.20
N ILE A 6 36.31 -45.37 11.96
CA ILE A 6 35.03 -44.70 11.69
C ILE A 6 34.25 -45.20 10.46
N ASN A 7 33.01 -45.68 10.66
CA ASN A 7 31.84 -45.22 9.88
C ASN A 7 30.52 -45.71 10.49
N LYS A 8 30.08 -45.08 11.59
CA LYS A 8 28.68 -45.19 12.05
C LYS A 8 27.87 -44.09 11.36
N LYS A 9 27.40 -44.34 10.14
CA LYS A 9 26.38 -43.50 9.48
C LYS A 9 25.04 -43.68 10.20
N LEU A 10 24.88 -42.99 11.33
CA LEU A 10 23.56 -42.72 11.91
C LEU A 10 22.87 -41.69 11.00
N LYS A 11 22.13 -42.19 10.01
CA LYS A 11 21.13 -41.41 9.28
C LYS A 11 20.07 -40.95 10.30
N GLN A 12 20.27 -39.79 10.90
CA GLN A 12 19.18 -39.06 11.55
C GLN A 12 18.15 -38.72 10.47
N LYS A 13 17.06 -39.50 10.41
CA LYS A 13 15.83 -39.10 9.72
C LYS A 13 15.39 -37.78 10.35
N LYS A 14 15.68 -36.65 9.69
CA LYS A 14 15.04 -35.37 9.97
C LYS A 14 13.54 -35.58 9.79
N ARG A 15 12.83 -35.84 10.90
CA ARG A 15 11.38 -35.71 10.96
C ARG A 15 11.10 -34.24 10.69
N THR A 16 10.77 -33.91 9.45
CA THR A 16 10.10 -32.67 9.10
C THR A 16 8.79 -32.64 9.85
N VAL A 17 8.78 -32.00 11.02
CA VAL A 17 7.56 -31.59 11.70
C VAL A 17 6.90 -30.62 10.74
N LYS A 18 5.92 -31.09 9.96
CA LYS A 18 4.98 -30.23 9.26
C LYS A 18 4.33 -29.38 10.35
N LYS A 19 4.80 -28.14 10.52
CA LYS A 19 4.14 -27.15 11.37
C LYS A 19 2.73 -27.02 10.82
N LYS A 20 1.76 -27.66 11.47
CA LYS A 20 0.35 -27.31 11.32
C LYS A 20 0.25 -25.87 11.79
N TYR A 21 0.23 -24.94 10.85
CA TYR A 21 -0.19 -23.58 11.13
C TYR A 21 -1.63 -23.70 11.63
N LYS A 22 -1.81 -23.59 12.95
CA LYS A 22 -3.11 -23.38 13.55
C LYS A 22 -3.58 -22.06 12.94
N ARG A 23 -4.62 -22.09 12.09
CA ARG A 23 -5.31 -20.88 11.63
C ARG A 23 -5.76 -20.18 12.91
N ILE A 24 -5.05 -19.12 13.27
CA ILE A 24 -5.51 -18.21 14.32
C ILE A 24 -6.69 -17.49 13.67
N ASN A 25 -7.90 -17.82 14.10
CA ASN A 25 -9.06 -16.96 13.85
C ASN A 25 -8.72 -15.62 14.50
N LYS A 26 -8.29 -14.64 13.70
CA LYS A 26 -8.07 -13.28 14.20
C LYS A 26 -9.42 -12.75 14.66
N ILE A 27 -9.50 -12.50 15.95
CA ILE A 27 -10.63 -11.89 16.62
C ILE A 27 -10.71 -10.45 16.10
N TYR A 28 -11.88 -10.10 15.55
CA TYR A 28 -12.28 -8.75 15.18
C TYR A 28 -12.35 -7.92 16.47
N PHE A 29 -11.56 -6.85 16.57
CA PHE A 29 -11.64 -5.99 17.75
C PHE A 29 -12.77 -4.98 17.53
N SER A 30 -13.74 -4.92 18.43
CA SER A 30 -14.84 -3.97 18.30
C SER A 30 -14.36 -2.55 18.62
N GLY A 31 -14.45 -1.65 17.64
CA GLY A 31 -14.19 -0.22 17.77
C GLY A 31 -13.94 0.39 16.40
N GLY A 32 -15.01 0.78 15.70
CA GLY A 32 -15.02 1.51 14.40
C GLY A 32 -14.04 1.05 13.31
N GLN A 33 -13.58 -0.19 13.40
CA GLN A 33 -12.48 -0.69 12.61
C GLN A 33 -12.81 -0.69 11.13
N LEU A 34 -11.79 -0.42 10.31
CA LEU A 34 -11.67 -1.00 8.97
C LEU A 34 -12.27 -2.39 8.99
N ILE A 35 -13.44 -2.53 8.36
CA ILE A 35 -14.18 -3.79 8.38
C ILE A 35 -13.38 -4.73 7.48
N MET A 36 -12.48 -5.49 8.10
CA MET A 36 -11.71 -6.51 7.41
C MET A 36 -12.68 -7.56 6.91
N SER A 37 -12.91 -7.63 5.62
CA SER A 37 -13.57 -8.78 5.03
C SER A 37 -12.54 -9.92 4.87
N ASN A 38 -13.01 -11.18 4.87
CA ASN A 38 -12.15 -12.32 4.55
C ASN A 38 -11.57 -12.26 3.12
N THR A 39 -12.09 -11.37 2.29
CA THR A 39 -11.70 -11.14 0.89
C THR A 39 -10.77 -9.93 0.71
N ASP A 40 -10.49 -9.18 1.77
CA ASP A 40 -9.63 -7.99 1.67
C ASP A 40 -8.17 -8.37 1.36
N LEU A 41 -7.55 -7.53 0.55
CA LEU A 41 -6.14 -7.59 0.24
C LEU A 41 -5.34 -7.13 1.45
N ASN A 42 -4.35 -7.93 1.78
CA ASN A 42 -3.41 -7.65 2.84
C ASN A 42 -2.14 -7.05 2.25
N ASN A 43 -1.60 -6.01 2.89
CA ASN A 43 -0.32 -5.45 2.48
C ASN A 43 0.77 -6.46 2.82
N THR A 44 1.28 -7.21 1.83
CA THR A 44 2.21 -8.31 2.08
C THR A 44 3.52 -7.84 2.72
N HIS A 45 3.89 -6.59 2.49
CA HIS A 45 5.07 -5.98 3.07
C HIS A 45 4.95 -5.81 4.59
N ILE A 46 3.81 -5.27 5.02
CA ILE A 46 3.49 -5.00 6.43
C ILE A 46 3.03 -6.28 7.13
N CYS A 47 2.32 -7.16 6.42
CA CYS A 47 1.82 -8.42 6.96
C CYS A 47 2.87 -9.49 7.17
N SER A 48 3.84 -9.57 6.26
CA SER A 48 4.88 -10.60 6.31
C SER A 48 6.05 -10.23 7.20
N SER A 49 6.00 -9.04 7.83
CA SER A 49 7.00 -8.63 8.80
C SER A 49 6.92 -9.54 10.05
N LYS A 50 7.54 -10.73 9.95
CA LYS A 50 8.61 -11.00 10.90
C LYS A 50 9.46 -9.72 10.89
N LEU A 51 9.75 -9.15 12.04
CA LEU A 51 10.62 -7.98 12.23
C LEU A 51 11.97 -8.17 11.50
N VAL A 52 11.98 -8.08 10.17
CA VAL A 52 13.13 -8.31 9.30
C VAL A 52 13.63 -6.92 9.02
N GLU A 53 14.63 -6.50 9.80
CA GLU A 53 15.86 -5.72 9.51
C GLU A 53 15.92 -4.70 8.35
N LYS A 54 14.84 -4.41 7.63
CA LYS A 54 14.77 -3.44 6.54
C LYS A 54 13.79 -2.33 6.92
N TYR A 55 14.23 -1.42 7.78
CA TYR A 55 13.44 -0.27 8.23
C TYR A 55 13.03 0.71 7.12
N LYS A 56 13.79 0.74 6.00
CA LYS A 56 13.48 1.51 4.76
C LYS A 56 12.19 1.11 4.05
N GLU A 57 11.57 0.08 4.59
CA GLU A 57 10.40 -0.61 4.08
C GLU A 57 9.27 -0.56 5.14
N SER A 58 9.44 0.18 6.24
CA SER A 58 8.40 0.34 7.26
C SER A 58 7.37 1.40 6.88
N PRO A 59 6.09 1.26 7.26
CA PRO A 59 5.06 2.25 6.95
C PRO A 59 5.37 3.66 7.44
N GLY A 60 5.97 3.81 8.62
CA GLY A 60 6.39 5.11 9.14
C GLY A 60 7.49 5.75 8.30
N TYR A 61 8.41 4.96 7.75
CA TYR A 61 9.41 5.45 6.79
C TYR A 61 8.74 5.86 5.47
N GLU A 62 7.75 5.08 5.00
CA GLU A 62 6.98 5.44 3.79
C GLU A 62 6.23 6.77 3.98
N VAL A 63 5.66 7.04 5.15
CA VAL A 63 5.01 8.32 5.48
C VAL A 63 6.02 9.47 5.46
N TYR A 64 7.18 9.29 6.11
CA TYR A 64 8.20 10.33 6.15
C TYR A 64 8.75 10.66 4.76
N THR A 65 8.99 9.65 3.92
CA THR A 65 9.65 9.82 2.63
C THR A 65 8.70 10.17 1.48
N ALA A 66 7.39 9.96 1.63
CA ALA A 66 6.43 10.37 0.61
C ALA A 66 6.55 11.86 0.31
N ILE A 67 6.47 12.25 -0.96
CA ILE A 67 6.69 13.63 -1.41
C ILE A 67 5.43 14.29 -1.94
N SER A 68 4.30 13.59 -1.92
CA SER A 68 3.05 14.08 -2.50
C SER A 68 1.93 13.95 -1.49
N ASP A 69 1.00 14.89 -1.58
CA ASP A 69 -0.21 14.85 -0.79
C ASP A 69 -1.12 13.73 -1.28
N VAL A 70 -1.81 13.12 -0.33
CA VAL A 70 -2.87 12.16 -0.59
C VAL A 70 -4.18 12.93 -0.64
N MET A 71 -5.06 12.56 -1.56
CA MET A 71 -6.42 13.10 -1.63
C MET A 71 -7.44 11.97 -1.65
N GLU A 72 -8.61 12.20 -1.06
CA GLU A 72 -9.77 11.36 -1.33
C GLU A 72 -10.29 11.68 -2.75
N LEU A 73 -10.53 10.65 -3.56
CA LEU A 73 -11.29 10.78 -4.79
C LEU A 73 -12.78 10.67 -4.45
N ASN A 74 -13.51 11.76 -4.66
CA ASN A 74 -14.95 11.87 -4.50
C ASN A 74 -15.50 12.83 -5.58
N GLU A 75 -16.81 13.09 -5.58
CA GLU A 75 -17.45 13.94 -6.60
C GLU A 75 -16.82 15.33 -6.68
N VAL A 76 -16.43 15.91 -5.53
CA VAL A 76 -15.84 17.25 -5.44
C VAL A 76 -14.42 17.27 -6.00
N SER A 77 -13.60 16.26 -5.71
CA SER A 77 -12.21 16.20 -6.18
C SER A 77 -12.05 15.59 -7.58
N SER A 78 -13.12 15.04 -8.17
CA SER A 78 -13.12 14.35 -9.46
C SER A 78 -12.58 15.20 -10.62
N GLY A 79 -12.97 16.48 -10.70
CA GLY A 79 -12.49 17.39 -11.75
C GLY A 79 -10.98 17.62 -11.67
N PHE A 80 -10.47 17.87 -10.46
CA PHE A 80 -9.04 18.02 -10.23
C PHE A 80 -8.28 16.72 -10.54
N PHE A 81 -8.82 15.56 -10.15
CA PHE A 81 -8.26 14.25 -10.46
C PHE A 81 -8.09 14.05 -11.98
N LEU A 82 -9.16 14.29 -12.75
CA LEU A 82 -9.18 14.08 -14.20
C LEU A 82 -8.18 14.99 -14.93
N ALA A 83 -8.05 16.24 -14.49
CA ALA A 83 -7.10 17.20 -15.05
C ALA A 83 -5.64 16.90 -14.67
N THR A 84 -5.40 16.37 -13.47
CA THR A 84 -4.05 16.20 -12.92
C THR A 84 -3.32 15.00 -13.52
N PHE A 85 -4.03 13.90 -13.76
CA PHE A 85 -3.40 12.60 -14.05
C PHE A 85 -3.45 12.21 -15.53
N THR A 86 -3.45 13.18 -16.43
CA THR A 86 -3.46 12.93 -17.87
C THR A 86 -2.19 12.23 -18.35
N LYS A 87 -2.36 11.11 -19.06
CA LYS A 87 -1.32 10.21 -19.55
C LYS A 87 -0.30 10.90 -20.47
N THR A 88 -0.72 11.89 -21.25
CA THR A 88 0.16 12.66 -22.15
C THR A 88 1.22 13.47 -21.44
N ASN A 89 0.94 13.87 -20.20
CA ASN A 89 1.88 14.61 -19.35
C ASN A 89 2.75 13.67 -18.51
N ASP A 90 2.77 12.37 -18.85
CA ASP A 90 3.38 11.28 -18.09
C ASP A 90 2.97 11.28 -16.60
N LYS A 91 1.76 11.76 -16.33
CA LYS A 91 1.17 11.75 -14.98
C LYS A 91 0.41 10.46 -14.77
N TRP A 92 0.59 9.88 -13.59
CA TRP A 92 -0.10 8.69 -13.13
C TRP A 92 -0.30 8.77 -11.64
N PHE A 93 -1.12 7.88 -11.11
CA PHE A 93 -1.47 7.85 -9.69
C PHE A 93 -1.39 6.45 -9.12
N LYS A 94 -1.26 6.37 -7.80
CA LYS A 94 -1.50 5.15 -7.01
C LYS A 94 -2.80 5.33 -6.24
N PHE A 95 -3.58 4.28 -6.09
CA PHE A 95 -4.83 4.33 -5.36
C PHE A 95 -4.96 3.17 -4.37
N VAL A 96 -5.70 3.40 -3.29
CA VAL A 96 -6.23 2.36 -2.39
C VAL A 96 -7.71 2.55 -2.21
N ILE A 97 -8.42 1.44 -2.05
CA ILE A 97 -9.85 1.40 -1.76
C ILE A 97 -10.04 0.61 -0.49
N PHE A 98 -10.67 1.19 0.52
CA PHE A 98 -10.99 0.50 1.76
C PHE A 98 -12.42 0.79 2.20
N ASN A 99 -12.93 -0.03 3.12
CA ASN A 99 -14.25 0.13 3.71
C ASN A 99 -14.13 0.68 5.11
N ASN A 100 -14.88 1.72 5.42
CA ASN A 100 -15.11 2.19 6.78
C ASN A 100 -16.61 2.41 7.01
N ASN A 101 -17.18 1.78 8.03
CA ASN A 101 -18.61 1.91 8.36
C ASN A 101 -19.56 1.68 7.15
N ASN A 102 -19.30 0.63 6.37
CA ASN A 102 -20.04 0.27 5.14
C ASN A 102 -19.95 1.27 3.99
N LYS A 103 -19.07 2.28 4.10
CA LYS A 103 -18.76 3.21 3.02
C LYS A 103 -17.40 2.87 2.42
N LYS A 104 -17.35 2.77 1.10
CA LYS A 104 -16.10 2.59 0.36
C LYS A 104 -15.47 3.96 0.10
N HIS A 105 -14.16 4.06 0.33
CA HIS A 105 -13.40 5.28 0.11
C HIS A 105 -12.25 4.99 -0.85
N ILE A 106 -11.98 5.92 -1.78
CA ILE A 106 -10.80 5.87 -2.66
C ILE A 106 -9.84 6.98 -2.25
N TYR A 107 -8.61 6.62 -1.91
CA TYR A 107 -7.54 7.58 -1.67
C TYR A 107 -6.44 7.42 -2.72
N ILE A 108 -5.96 8.56 -3.21
CA ILE A 108 -5.06 8.65 -4.35
C ILE A 108 -3.84 9.49 -3.96
N ILE A 109 -2.66 9.06 -4.42
CA ILE A 109 -1.41 9.83 -4.35
C ILE A 109 -0.76 9.88 -5.72
N ASN A 110 -0.01 10.94 -6.00
CA ASN A 110 0.77 11.05 -7.22
C ASN A 110 1.72 9.85 -7.42
N GLY A 111 1.81 9.38 -8.66
CA GLY A 111 2.63 8.28 -9.10
C GLY A 111 4.11 8.61 -9.06
N ALA A 112 4.78 8.19 -7.99
CA ALA A 112 6.23 8.24 -7.87
C ALA A 112 6.76 6.96 -7.20
N PRO A 113 8.03 6.55 -7.45
CA PRO A 113 8.62 5.38 -6.80
C PRO A 113 8.60 5.45 -5.27
N ILE A 114 8.80 6.65 -4.73
CA ILE A 114 8.88 6.91 -3.28
C ILE A 114 7.52 6.90 -2.60
N ASN A 115 6.47 7.41 -3.26
CA ASN A 115 5.10 7.39 -2.75
C ASN A 115 4.57 5.94 -2.69
N LYS A 116 3.98 5.50 -1.59
CA LYS A 116 3.51 4.11 -1.43
C LYS A 116 2.02 4.04 -1.11
N HIS A 117 1.40 2.89 -1.42
CA HIS A 117 -0.01 2.62 -1.13
C HIS A 117 -0.34 2.69 0.37
N ALA A 118 0.59 2.33 1.25
CA ALA A 118 0.37 2.41 2.69
C ALA A 118 0.11 3.84 3.16
N VAL A 119 0.75 4.83 2.52
CA VAL A 119 0.57 6.25 2.83
C VAL A 119 -0.87 6.69 2.49
N CYS A 120 -1.39 6.26 1.34
CA CYS A 120 -2.80 6.51 1.01
C CYS A 120 -3.75 5.89 2.02
N MET A 121 -3.44 4.66 2.46
CA MET A 121 -4.28 3.92 3.38
C MET A 121 -4.29 4.56 4.78
N LEU A 122 -3.12 4.94 5.28
CA LEU A 122 -2.96 5.62 6.57
C LEU A 122 -3.66 6.97 6.58
N GLN A 123 -3.34 7.84 5.62
CA GLN A 123 -3.96 9.17 5.54
C GLN A 123 -5.47 9.03 5.42
N GLY A 124 -5.94 8.15 4.53
CA GLY A 124 -7.37 7.98 4.31
C GLY A 124 -8.12 7.48 5.55
N LEU A 125 -7.55 6.53 6.29
CA LEU A 125 -8.14 6.09 7.55
C LEU A 125 -8.26 7.24 8.55
N LEU A 126 -7.20 8.03 8.71
CA LEU A 126 -7.18 9.14 9.66
C LEU A 126 -8.18 10.24 9.25
N ASP A 127 -8.33 10.51 7.96
CA ASP A 127 -9.30 11.49 7.46
C ASP A 127 -10.73 11.05 7.74
N VAL A 128 -11.11 9.80 7.40
CA VAL A 128 -12.49 9.32 7.58
C VAL A 128 -12.88 9.12 9.03
N THR A 129 -11.91 8.93 9.93
CA THR A 129 -12.13 8.76 11.38
C THR A 129 -11.93 10.05 12.18
N ARG A 130 -11.67 11.19 11.52
CA ARG A 130 -11.38 12.46 12.19
C ARG A 130 -12.44 12.89 13.18
N ASN A 131 -13.70 12.76 12.81
CA ASN A 131 -14.81 13.26 13.60
C ASN A 131 -15.32 12.26 14.64
N THR A 132 -14.94 10.98 14.54
CA THR A 132 -15.36 9.95 15.51
C THR A 132 -14.40 9.84 16.69
N GLY A 133 -13.22 10.47 16.62
CA GLY A 133 -12.19 10.40 17.67
C GLY A 133 -11.44 9.07 17.69
N GLU A 134 -11.69 8.18 16.74
CA GLU A 134 -10.97 6.92 16.61
C GLU A 134 -9.52 7.15 16.16
N TYR A 135 -8.66 6.20 16.53
CA TYR A 135 -7.24 6.21 16.18
C TYR A 135 -6.50 7.49 16.61
N LYS A 136 -6.87 8.09 17.75
CA LYS A 136 -6.22 9.31 18.25
C LYS A 136 -4.70 9.16 18.38
N ASP A 137 -4.22 8.11 19.04
CA ASP A 137 -2.77 7.88 19.20
C ASP A 137 -2.06 7.72 17.84
N LEU A 138 -2.68 7.00 16.90
CA LEU A 138 -2.15 6.82 15.55
C LEU A 138 -2.10 8.13 14.80
N ARG A 139 -3.12 8.98 14.94
CA ARG A 139 -3.19 10.31 14.34
C ARG A 139 -2.10 11.22 14.90
N ASP A 140 -1.94 11.24 16.22
CA ASP A 140 -0.92 12.03 16.89
C ASP A 140 0.49 11.59 16.44
N ALA A 141 0.76 10.30 16.44
CA ALA A 141 2.03 9.74 15.96
C ALA A 141 2.28 10.02 14.47
N PHE A 142 1.25 9.94 13.63
CA PHE A 142 1.33 10.26 12.20
C PHE A 142 1.68 11.74 11.99
N ASN A 143 0.98 12.64 12.68
CA ASN A 143 1.22 14.08 12.61
C ASN A 143 2.63 14.43 13.07
N SER A 144 3.16 13.80 14.12
CA SER A 144 4.55 14.01 14.54
C SER A 144 5.57 13.63 13.46
N VAL A 145 5.30 12.61 12.63
CA VAL A 145 6.17 12.26 11.49
C VAL A 145 6.08 13.33 10.39
N ILE A 146 4.89 13.84 10.11
CA ILE A 146 4.69 14.93 9.13
C ILE A 146 5.37 16.22 9.58
N GLU A 147 5.25 16.58 10.86
CA GLU A 147 5.93 17.73 11.45
C GLU A 147 7.45 17.58 11.36
N LEU A 148 7.99 16.42 11.73
CA LEU A 148 9.41 16.11 11.61
C LEU A 148 9.93 16.31 10.19
N LYS A 149 9.20 15.80 9.19
CA LYS A 149 9.50 15.95 7.77
C LYS A 149 9.47 17.42 7.31
N SER A 150 8.62 18.25 7.91
CA SER A 150 8.51 19.67 7.56
C SER A 150 9.65 20.52 8.14
N VAL A 151 10.18 20.13 9.31
CA VAL A 151 11.24 20.86 10.03
C VAL A 151 12.63 20.46 9.54
N GLN A 152 12.85 19.16 9.38
CA GLN A 152 14.09 18.62 8.87
C GLN A 152 13.88 18.35 7.38
N GLY A 153 14.50 19.14 6.50
CA GLY A 153 14.62 18.75 5.09
C GLY A 153 15.11 17.30 5.02
N ILE A 154 14.62 16.53 4.05
CA ILE A 154 14.70 15.05 3.98
C ILE A 154 16.14 14.54 4.24
N ASP A 155 16.50 14.29 5.50
CA ASP A 155 17.74 13.62 5.89
C ASP A 155 17.40 12.20 6.30
N THR A 156 17.45 11.32 5.31
CA THR A 156 17.10 9.91 5.47
C THR A 156 18.20 9.08 6.14
N SER A 157 19.36 9.65 6.47
CA SER A 157 20.55 8.88 6.88
C SER A 157 20.45 8.28 8.30
N THR A 158 19.66 8.89 9.19
CA THR A 158 19.45 8.46 10.59
C THR A 158 18.01 8.09 10.90
N LEU A 159 17.16 8.08 9.87
CA LEU A 159 15.71 8.01 10.06
C LEU A 159 15.21 6.67 10.60
N GLU A 160 15.99 5.62 10.37
CA GLU A 160 15.70 4.25 10.81
C GLU A 160 15.68 4.14 12.35
N GLU A 161 16.38 5.04 13.03
CA GLU A 161 16.48 5.08 14.50
C GLU A 161 15.64 6.21 15.10
N HIS A 162 14.97 7.01 14.27
CA HIS A 162 14.25 8.18 14.76
C HIS A 162 13.06 7.76 15.66
N PRO A 163 13.01 8.19 16.94
CA PRO A 163 12.00 7.71 17.89
C PRO A 163 10.56 7.90 17.41
N VAL A 164 10.29 9.00 16.70
CA VAL A 164 8.97 9.33 16.15
C VAL A 164 8.53 8.32 15.07
N VAL A 165 9.45 7.90 14.19
CA VAL A 165 9.15 6.92 13.14
C VAL A 165 8.96 5.52 13.74
N ILE A 166 9.79 5.15 14.70
CA ILE A 166 9.67 3.89 15.46
C ILE A 166 8.32 3.86 16.20
N HIS A 167 7.94 4.97 16.85
CA HIS A 167 6.68 5.07 17.56
C HIS A 167 5.48 4.89 16.63
N LEU A 168 5.46 5.58 15.48
CA LEU A 168 4.40 5.41 14.47
C LEU A 168 4.29 3.95 14.01
N ASN A 169 5.41 3.31 13.70
CA ASN A 169 5.43 1.90 13.29
C ASN A 169 4.84 0.97 14.37
N ALA A 170 5.13 1.22 15.65
CA ALA A 170 4.58 0.44 16.76
C ALA A 170 3.06 0.61 16.88
N ILE A 171 2.55 1.84 16.74
CA ILE A 171 1.11 2.12 16.79
C ILE A 171 0.39 1.51 15.59
N ILE A 172 0.96 1.59 14.38
CA ILE A 172 0.42 0.94 13.18
C ILE A 172 0.30 -0.57 13.37
N ALA A 173 1.35 -1.22 13.89
CA ALA A 173 1.34 -2.65 14.12
C ALA A 173 0.28 -3.10 15.15
N ARG A 174 -0.02 -2.22 16.11
CA ARG A 174 -1.06 -2.43 17.13
C ARG A 174 -2.47 -2.23 16.57
N ASP A 175 -2.71 -1.11 15.91
CA ASP A 175 -4.07 -0.61 15.64
C ASP A 175 -4.62 -1.04 14.27
N ILE A 176 -3.75 -1.18 13.27
CA ILE A 176 -4.12 -1.53 11.89
C ILE A 176 -3.12 -2.52 11.30
N PRO A 177 -2.98 -3.70 11.91
CA PRO A 177 -2.07 -4.71 11.40
C PRO A 177 -2.43 -5.00 9.95
N CYS A 178 -1.41 -5.19 9.11
CA CYS A 178 -1.58 -5.57 7.70
C CYS A 178 -2.16 -4.53 6.73
N MET A 179 -2.72 -3.41 7.20
CA MET A 179 -3.36 -2.38 6.36
C MET A 179 -4.28 -2.97 5.28
N PRO A 180 -5.36 -3.64 5.70
CA PRO A 180 -6.30 -4.31 4.81
C PRO A 180 -7.02 -3.31 3.90
N VAL A 181 -7.16 -3.66 2.62
CA VAL A 181 -7.85 -2.85 1.60
C VAL A 181 -8.69 -3.75 0.71
N ILE A 182 -9.77 -3.22 0.15
CA ILE A 182 -10.57 -3.92 -0.88
C ILE A 182 -9.74 -4.07 -2.16
N SER A 183 -9.06 -3.00 -2.57
CA SER A 183 -8.28 -2.95 -3.80
C SER A 183 -7.17 -1.91 -3.71
N ALA A 184 -6.09 -2.10 -4.46
CA ALA A 184 -5.01 -1.13 -4.57
C ALA A 184 -4.27 -1.29 -5.89
N GLY A 185 -3.92 -0.19 -6.53
CA GLY A 185 -3.32 -0.25 -7.86
C GLY A 185 -2.73 1.07 -8.30
N SER A 186 -2.52 1.20 -9.60
CA SER A 186 -2.10 2.46 -10.21
C SER A 186 -2.96 2.79 -11.41
N GLY A 187 -2.84 3.99 -11.97
CA GLY A 187 -3.63 4.37 -13.13
C GLY A 187 -3.24 5.71 -13.74
N THR A 188 -3.91 6.03 -14.84
CA THR A 188 -3.78 7.28 -15.60
C THR A 188 -5.14 7.70 -16.15
N VAL A 189 -5.25 8.96 -16.55
CA VAL A 189 -6.41 9.49 -17.27
C VAL A 189 -6.02 9.65 -18.74
N ASN A 190 -6.82 9.12 -19.65
CA ASN A 190 -6.60 9.24 -21.09
C ASN A 190 -7.07 10.62 -21.59
N GLU A 191 -6.67 10.98 -22.81
CA GLU A 191 -7.03 12.27 -23.42
C GLU A 191 -8.55 12.42 -23.63
N ASP A 192 -9.26 11.32 -23.88
CA ASP A 192 -10.72 11.27 -23.99
C ASP A 192 -11.44 11.38 -22.62
N GLY A 193 -10.68 11.51 -21.54
CA GLY A 193 -11.19 11.58 -20.18
C GLY A 193 -11.58 10.24 -19.58
N SER A 194 -11.41 9.12 -20.29
CA SER A 194 -11.53 7.79 -19.69
C SER A 194 -10.40 7.55 -18.69
N VAL A 195 -10.66 6.78 -17.63
CA VAL A 195 -9.64 6.46 -16.62
C VAL A 195 -9.18 5.03 -16.86
N CYS A 196 -7.86 4.83 -16.91
CA CYS A 196 -7.28 3.51 -16.88
C CYS A 196 -6.73 3.21 -15.49
N ILE A 197 -7.08 2.05 -14.94
CA ILE A 197 -6.51 1.50 -13.71
C ILE A 197 -5.87 0.14 -13.97
N ASN A 198 -4.84 -0.18 -13.22
CA ASN A 198 -4.12 -1.44 -13.32
C ASN A 198 -3.79 -2.02 -11.94
N THR A 199 -3.37 -3.27 -11.93
CA THR A 199 -3.03 -4.03 -10.71
C THR A 199 -1.67 -3.67 -10.11
N LYS A 200 -1.01 -2.59 -10.58
CA LYS A 200 0.32 -2.22 -10.12
C LYS A 200 0.30 -1.81 -8.67
N SER A 201 0.67 -2.78 -7.84
CA SER A 201 1.00 -2.58 -6.46
C SER A 201 2.15 -3.50 -6.09
N GLY A 202 3.19 -2.92 -5.46
CA GLY A 202 4.34 -3.71 -5.01
C GLY A 202 3.99 -4.67 -3.87
N HIS A 203 2.93 -4.37 -3.12
CA HIS A 203 2.65 -4.99 -1.83
C HIS A 203 1.20 -5.44 -1.66
N TYR A 204 0.30 -5.04 -2.54
CA TYR A 204 -1.02 -5.64 -2.68
C TYR A 204 -1.07 -6.47 -3.96
N LYS A 205 -1.87 -7.55 -3.97
CA LYS A 205 -2.07 -8.40 -5.15
C LYS A 205 -3.56 -8.46 -5.48
N PRO A 206 -4.10 -7.44 -6.17
CA PRO A 206 -5.53 -7.40 -6.49
C PRO A 206 -5.94 -8.58 -7.38
N SER A 207 -7.09 -9.17 -7.07
CA SER A 207 -7.77 -10.11 -7.96
C SER A 207 -8.57 -9.35 -9.03
N ILE A 208 -9.14 -10.09 -9.98
CA ILE A 208 -10.10 -9.52 -10.94
C ILE A 208 -11.28 -8.88 -10.19
N GLU A 209 -11.86 -9.59 -9.20
CA GLU A 209 -12.97 -9.11 -8.39
C GLU A 209 -12.62 -7.80 -7.64
N SER A 210 -11.41 -7.70 -7.05
CA SER A 210 -10.97 -6.46 -6.40
C SER A 210 -10.89 -5.29 -7.38
N MET A 211 -10.50 -5.56 -8.62
CA MET A 211 -10.40 -4.53 -9.66
C MET A 211 -11.77 -4.17 -10.25
N ASP A 212 -12.72 -5.10 -10.29
CA ASP A 212 -14.11 -4.81 -10.68
C ASP A 212 -14.78 -3.89 -9.66
N ILE A 213 -14.58 -4.12 -8.35
CA ILE A 213 -15.06 -3.20 -7.32
C ILE A 213 -14.43 -1.80 -7.48
N ALA A 214 -13.13 -1.74 -7.83
CA ALA A 214 -12.47 -0.48 -8.10
C ALA A 214 -13.09 0.21 -9.32
N LYS A 215 -13.29 -0.52 -10.42
CA LYS A 215 -13.92 -0.03 -11.65
C LYS A 215 -15.28 0.60 -11.37
N GLU A 216 -16.14 -0.10 -10.63
CA GLU A 216 -17.47 0.40 -10.27
C GLU A 216 -17.39 1.71 -9.50
N LEU A 217 -16.54 1.78 -8.48
CA LEU A 217 -16.44 2.96 -7.62
C LEU A 217 -15.83 4.15 -8.35
N PHE A 218 -14.79 3.95 -9.16
CA PHE A 218 -14.25 4.99 -10.05
C PHE A 218 -15.31 5.49 -11.04
N THR A 219 -16.11 4.58 -11.63
CA THR A 219 -17.19 4.95 -12.57
C THR A 219 -18.23 5.82 -11.86
N GLN A 220 -18.66 5.41 -10.67
CA GLN A 220 -19.65 6.15 -9.86
C GLN A 220 -19.17 7.55 -9.51
N ILE A 221 -17.91 7.71 -9.09
CA ILE A 221 -17.38 9.00 -8.63
C ILE A 221 -17.06 9.94 -9.80
N THR A 222 -16.47 9.41 -10.87
CA THR A 222 -15.95 10.25 -11.97
C THR A 222 -16.96 10.46 -13.10
N GLY A 223 -17.97 9.58 -13.22
CA GLY A 223 -18.86 9.53 -14.38
C GLY A 223 -18.15 9.18 -15.69
N LYS A 224 -16.92 8.64 -15.64
CA LYS A 224 -16.10 8.33 -16.82
C LYS A 224 -16.02 6.83 -17.08
N PRO A 225 -15.83 6.40 -18.35
CA PRO A 225 -15.49 5.03 -18.66
C PRO A 225 -14.18 4.61 -17.99
N ILE A 226 -14.18 3.42 -17.38
CA ILE A 226 -13.02 2.87 -16.68
C ILE A 226 -12.49 1.63 -17.42
N VAL A 227 -11.23 1.70 -17.82
CA VAL A 227 -10.48 0.59 -18.43
C VAL A 227 -9.62 -0.08 -17.37
N VAL A 228 -9.70 -1.41 -17.26
CA VAL A 228 -8.93 -2.18 -16.29
C VAL A 228 -7.85 -2.99 -17.01
N ILE A 229 -6.58 -2.78 -16.65
CA ILE A 229 -5.45 -3.56 -17.14
C ILE A 229 -4.95 -4.50 -16.04
N MET A 230 -5.23 -5.80 -16.19
CA MET A 230 -4.81 -6.79 -15.20
C MET A 230 -3.31 -7.09 -15.22
N LYS A 231 -2.62 -6.81 -16.32
CA LYS A 231 -1.19 -7.05 -16.50
C LYS A 231 -0.56 -5.92 -17.31
N GLU A 232 0.39 -5.22 -16.69
CA GLU A 232 1.15 -4.14 -17.34
C GLU A 232 1.89 -4.64 -18.59
N ASN A 233 1.83 -3.86 -19.67
CA ASN A 233 2.68 -4.05 -20.84
C ASN A 233 4.07 -3.46 -20.57
N LYS A 234 4.90 -4.19 -19.83
CA LYS A 234 6.25 -3.74 -19.47
C LYS A 234 7.14 -3.46 -20.68
N GLU A 235 6.93 -4.17 -21.79
CA GLU A 235 7.70 -3.96 -23.02
C GLU A 235 7.36 -2.61 -23.64
N ALA A 236 6.08 -2.27 -23.78
CA ALA A 236 5.66 -0.95 -24.24
C ALA A 236 6.17 0.18 -23.32
N ILE A 237 6.15 -0.03 -22.00
CA ILE A 237 6.66 0.97 -21.03
C ILE A 237 8.18 1.15 -21.18
N LYS A 238 8.92 0.04 -21.37
CA LYS A 238 10.36 0.10 -21.63
C LYS A 238 10.69 0.74 -22.96
N GLU A 239 9.91 0.48 -24.00
CA GLU A 239 10.07 1.08 -25.31
C GLU A 239 9.86 2.60 -25.25
N LYS A 240 8.80 3.07 -24.57
CA LYS A 240 8.51 4.51 -24.46
C LYS A 240 9.49 5.26 -23.56
N TYR A 241 9.85 4.71 -22.40
CA TYR A 241 10.59 5.44 -21.36
C TYR A 241 12.05 5.01 -21.18
N GLY A 242 12.52 4.01 -21.94
CA GLY A 242 13.89 3.52 -21.92
C GLY A 242 14.36 3.14 -20.52
N ALA A 243 15.54 3.62 -20.13
CA ALA A 243 16.15 3.33 -18.83
C ALA A 243 15.33 3.82 -17.62
N ARG A 244 14.40 4.76 -17.81
CA ARG A 244 13.59 5.34 -16.74
C ARG A 244 12.25 4.63 -16.54
N TYR A 245 11.97 3.55 -17.27
CA TYR A 245 10.67 2.88 -17.30
C TYR A 245 10.08 2.54 -15.91
N GLU A 246 10.93 2.23 -14.92
CA GLU A 246 10.48 1.91 -13.56
C GLU A 246 9.78 3.08 -12.87
N GLN A 247 10.19 4.32 -13.18
CA GLN A 247 9.58 5.56 -12.69
C GLN A 247 8.16 5.77 -13.23
N PHE A 248 7.85 5.12 -14.36
CA PHE A 248 6.60 5.26 -15.10
C PHE A 248 5.79 3.96 -15.15
N SER A 249 6.17 2.97 -14.33
CA SER A 249 5.59 1.63 -14.42
C SER A 249 4.09 1.57 -14.14
N GLY A 250 3.52 2.54 -13.41
CA GLY A 250 2.08 2.62 -13.18
C GLY A 250 1.27 3.27 -14.31
N ILE A 251 1.91 3.80 -15.36
CA ILE A 251 1.21 4.32 -16.54
C ILE A 251 0.57 3.16 -17.31
N CYS A 252 -0.72 3.30 -17.61
CA CYS A 252 -1.36 2.40 -18.56
C CYS A 252 -0.87 2.73 -19.97
N LEU A 253 -0.10 1.83 -20.59
CA LEU A 253 0.23 1.88 -22.01
C LEU A 253 -0.59 0.87 -22.81
#